data_AF-A0ABD0R0N4-F1
#
_entry.id   AF-A0ABD0R0N4-F1
#
_cell.length_a   1.000
_cell.length_b   1.000
_cell.length_c   1.000
_cell.angle_alpha   90.00
_cell.angle_beta   90.00
_cell.angle_gamma   90.00
#
_symmetry.space_group_name_H-M   'P 1'
#
loop_
_entity.id
_entity.type
_entity.pdbx_description
1 polymer ?
#
loop_
_entity_poly.entity_id
_entity_poly.type
_entity_poly.pdbx_seq_one_letter_code
_entity_poly.pdbx_strand_id
1 'polypeptide(L)' 'DVGGFFKHPSTELLVRWYQAGAYQPFFRAHAHIDTPRREPWLFGPENTALIREAIRQRYALLPYWYQLFYNAQRTGQPVM' A
#
# COMPACT_ATOMS: atom_id res chain seq x y z
N ASP A 1 -6.04 5.79 -0.21
CA ASP A 1 -6.17 5.13 -1.52
C ASP A 1 -4.84 5.10 -2.25
N VAL A 2 -4.20 3.94 -2.22
CA VAL A 2 -2.96 3.69 -2.96
C VAL A 2 -3.25 3.77 -4.45
N GLY A 3 -2.48 4.60 -5.17
CA GLY A 3 -2.75 4.96 -6.57
C GLY A 3 -3.54 6.26 -6.75
N GLY A 4 -4.09 6.85 -5.69
CA GLY A 4 -4.94 8.05 -5.73
C GLY A 4 -6.32 7.78 -6.33
N PHE A 5 -7.40 8.27 -5.71
CA PHE A 5 -8.76 7.87 -6.08
C PHE A 5 -9.17 8.29 -7.51
N PHE A 6 -8.96 9.57 -7.85
CA PHE A 6 -9.27 10.12 -9.17
C PHE A 6 -8.07 10.07 -10.12
N LYS A 7 -8.36 10.11 -11.43
CA LYS A 7 -7.39 10.09 -12.54
C LYS A 7 -6.57 8.79 -12.59
N HIS A 8 -5.59 8.77 -13.48
CA HIS A 8 -4.73 7.61 -13.73
C HIS A 8 -3.29 7.95 -13.32
N PRO A 9 -2.70 7.25 -12.34
CA PRO A 9 -1.28 7.42 -12.02
C PRO A 9 -0.41 6.89 -13.15
N SER A 10 0.79 7.47 -13.32
CA SER A 10 1.83 6.79 -14.10
C SER A 10 2.23 5.47 -13.40
N THR A 11 2.78 4.53 -14.17
CA THR A 11 3.26 3.25 -13.62
C THR A 11 4.27 3.46 -12.50
N GLU A 12 5.23 4.37 -12.69
CA GLU A 12 6.20 4.74 -11.66
C GLU A 12 5.51 5.24 -10.39
N LEU A 13 4.56 6.18 -10.53
CA LEU A 13 3.85 6.75 -9.39
C LEU A 13 3.04 5.67 -8.64
N LEU A 14 2.41 4.74 -9.35
CA LEU A 14 1.69 3.63 -8.72
C LEU A 14 2.64 2.75 -7.89
N VAL A 15 3.82 2.39 -8.43
CA VAL A 15 4.85 1.64 -7.70
C VAL A 15 5.26 2.38 -6.42
N ARG A 16 5.54 3.69 -6.53
CA ARG A 16 5.90 4.51 -5.36
C ARG A 16 4.77 4.60 -4.34
N TRP A 17 3.53 4.64 -4.79
CA TRP A 17 2.37 4.63 -3.90
C TRP A 17 2.23 3.32 -3.12
N TYR A 18 2.52 2.18 -3.74
CA TYR A 18 2.55 0.89 -3.04
C TYR A 18 3.68 0.85 -2.01
N GLN A 19 4.86 1.34 -2.37
CA GLN A 19 6.00 1.43 -1.46
C GLN A 19 5.69 2.31 -0.25
N ALA A 20 5.08 3.48 -0.44
CA ALA A 20 4.68 4.36 0.65
C ALA A 20 3.52 3.77 1.48
N GLY A 21 2.47 3.29 0.81
CA GLY A 21 1.27 2.76 1.46
C GLY A 21 1.54 1.49 2.28
N ALA A 22 2.50 0.67 1.88
CA ALA A 22 2.92 -0.52 2.62
C ALA A 22 3.35 -0.20 4.06
N TYR A 23 3.88 1.01 4.31
CA TYR A 23 4.31 1.48 5.64
C TYR A 23 3.29 2.37 6.36
N GLN A 24 2.08 2.53 5.82
CA GLN A 24 1.02 3.29 6.49
C GLN A 24 0.09 2.35 7.30
N PRO A 25 -0.49 2.81 8.43
CA PRO A 25 -1.30 1.96 9.30
C PRO A 25 -2.45 1.26 8.56
N PHE A 26 -3.19 2.01 7.73
CA PHE A 26 -4.24 1.47 6.85
C PHE A 26 -3.77 1.43 5.39
N PHE A 27 -3.75 0.23 4.80
CA PHE A 27 -3.19 0.01 3.47
C PHE A 27 -4.25 -0.58 2.52
N ARG A 28 -4.79 0.29 1.64
CA ARG A 28 -5.84 -0.07 0.66
C ARG A 28 -5.61 0.63 -0.68
N ALA A 29 -5.61 -0.15 -1.76
CA ALA A 29 -5.74 0.36 -3.13
C ALA A 29 -7.22 0.51 -3.49
N HIS A 30 -7.60 1.65 -4.07
CA HIS A 30 -8.98 1.95 -4.45
C HIS A 30 -9.00 2.98 -5.56
N ALA A 31 -10.05 3.01 -6.41
CA ALA A 31 -10.08 3.79 -7.64
C ALA A 31 -11.50 4.24 -8.00
N HIS A 32 -11.62 5.39 -8.65
CA HIS A 32 -12.88 5.90 -9.19
C HIS A 32 -13.36 5.07 -10.39
N ILE A 33 -14.68 5.03 -10.63
CA ILE A 33 -15.31 4.18 -11.66
C ILE A 33 -14.81 4.48 -13.08
N ASP A 34 -14.50 5.75 -13.37
CA ASP A 34 -13.99 6.19 -14.69
C ASP A 34 -12.49 5.95 -14.91
N THR A 35 -11.79 5.34 -13.94
CA THR A 35 -10.36 5.07 -14.06
C THR A 35 -10.13 3.69 -14.69
N PRO A 36 -9.06 3.53 -15.48
CA PRO A 36 -8.70 2.21 -16.00
C PRO A 36 -8.38 1.24 -14.86
N ARG A 37 -8.56 -0.05 -15.14
CA ARG A 37 -8.15 -1.13 -14.23
C ARG A 37 -6.66 -1.00 -13.91
N ARG A 38 -6.32 -1.22 -12.64
CA ARG A 38 -4.95 -1.03 -12.12
C ARG A 38 -4.60 -2.02 -11.03
N GLU A 39 -5.12 -3.24 -11.14
CA GLU A 39 -4.60 -4.34 -10.34
C GLU A 39 -3.08 -4.47 -10.56
N PRO A 40 -2.27 -4.77 -9.52
CA PRO A 40 -0.81 -4.69 -9.58
C PRO A 40 -0.14 -5.49 -10.71
N TRP A 41 -0.76 -6.59 -11.15
CA TRP A 41 -0.23 -7.48 -12.20
C TRP A 41 -0.42 -6.95 -13.62
N LEU A 42 -1.10 -5.81 -13.81
CA LEU A 42 -1.33 -5.21 -15.13
C LEU A 42 -0.15 -4.40 -15.67
N PHE A 43 0.88 -4.13 -14.85
CA PHE A 43 1.95 -3.16 -15.17
C PHE A 43 3.27 -3.80 -15.62
N GLY A 44 3.22 -5.03 -16.15
CA GLY A 44 4.39 -5.77 -16.62
C GLY A 44 5.21 -6.41 -15.48
N PRO A 45 6.13 -7.34 -15.81
CA PRO A 45 6.79 -8.20 -14.82
C PRO A 45 7.69 -7.42 -13.84
N GLU A 46 8.40 -6.40 -14.31
CA GLU A 46 9.31 -5.58 -13.50
C GLU A 46 8.54 -4.80 -12.41
N ASN A 47 7.56 -4.00 -12.80
CA ASN A 47 6.77 -3.21 -11.84
C ASN A 47 5.94 -4.11 -10.92
N THR A 48 5.42 -5.23 -11.43
CA THR A 48 4.74 -6.23 -10.58
C THR A 48 5.69 -6.78 -9.53
N ALA A 49 6.97 -7.02 -9.85
CA ALA A 49 7.96 -7.47 -8.88
C ALA A 49 8.25 -6.41 -7.81
N LEU A 50 8.36 -5.14 -8.19
CA LEU A 50 8.55 -4.02 -7.24
C LEU A 50 7.35 -3.86 -6.30
N ILE A 51 6.12 -3.92 -6.81
CA ILE A 51 4.90 -3.85 -5.98
C ILE A 51 4.79 -5.08 -5.07
N ARG A 52 5.11 -6.28 -5.59
CA ARG A 52 5.13 -7.52 -4.82
C ARG A 52 6.11 -7.44 -3.65
N GLU A 53 7.28 -6.86 -3.86
CA GLU A 53 8.28 -6.68 -2.80
C GLU A 53 7.74 -5.78 -1.68
N ALA A 54 7.14 -4.63 -2.02
CA ALA A 54 6.51 -3.77 -1.02
C ALA A 54 5.42 -4.49 -0.20
N ILE A 55 4.59 -5.30 -0.87
CA ILE A 55 3.56 -6.10 -0.18
C ILE A 55 4.20 -7.18 0.71
N ARG A 56 5.24 -7.87 0.24
CA ARG A 56 5.96 -8.86 1.06
C ARG A 56 6.56 -8.26 2.32
N GLN A 57 7.17 -7.07 2.22
CA GLN A 57 7.70 -6.35 3.36
C GLN A 57 6.60 -5.99 4.38
N ARG A 58 5.44 -5.50 3.90
CA ARG A 58 4.27 -5.27 4.77
C ARG A 58 3.84 -6.55 5.49
N TYR A 59 3.74 -7.67 4.78
CA TYR A 59 3.33 -8.95 5.37
C TYR A 59 4.35 -9.48 6.39
N ALA A 60 5.66 -9.36 6.11
CA ALA A 60 6.71 -9.73 7.04
C ALA A 60 6.66 -8.91 8.34
N LEU A 61 6.24 -7.65 8.26
CA LEU A 61 6.09 -6.74 9.40
C LEU A 61 4.73 -6.84 10.11
N LEU A 62 3.81 -7.72 9.72
CA LEU A 62 2.49 -7.81 10.36
C LEU A 62 2.56 -8.00 11.90
N PRO A 63 3.44 -8.86 12.46
CA PRO A 63 3.58 -8.97 13.91
C PRO A 63 4.01 -7.65 14.57
N TYR A 64 4.91 -6.90 13.93
CA TYR A 64 5.35 -5.59 14.40
C TYR A 64 4.21 -4.56 14.36
N TRP A 65 3.51 -4.44 13.22
CA TRP A 65 2.35 -3.57 13.09
C TRP A 65 1.28 -3.90 14.13
N TYR A 66 0.99 -5.18 14.32
CA TYR A 66 -0.01 -5.62 15.30
C TYR A 66 0.38 -5.21 16.72
N GLN A 67 1.67 -5.35 17.09
CA GLN A 67 2.16 -4.88 18.38
C GLN A 67 2.01 -3.35 18.55
N LEU A 68 2.29 -2.57 17.51
CA LEU A 68 2.09 -1.12 17.55
C LEU A 68 0.62 -0.76 17.78
N PHE A 69 -0.31 -1.42 17.07
CA PHE A 69 -1.75 -1.22 17.28
C PHE A 69 -2.22 -1.68 18.67
N TYR A 70 -1.67 -2.77 19.19
CA TYR A 70 -1.95 -3.21 20.56
C TYR A 70 -1.48 -2.17 21.59
N ASN A 71 -0.28 -1.61 21.42
CA ASN A 71 0.22 -0.54 22.27
C ASN A 71 -0.65 0.71 22.16
N ALA A 72 -1.02 1.11 20.94
CA ALA A 72 -1.91 2.25 20.70
C ALA A 72 -3.26 2.08 21.41
N GLN A 73 -3.84 0.87 21.39
CA GLN A 73 -5.07 0.56 22.11
C GLN A 73 -4.91 0.66 23.63
N ARG A 74 -3.75 0.26 24.17
CA ARG A 74 -3.46 0.24 25.61
C ARG A 74 -3.09 1.60 26.19
N THR A 75 -2.34 2.41 25.45
CA THR A 75 -1.70 3.63 25.98
C THR A 75 -2.15 4.91 25.29
N GLY A 76 -2.85 4.80 24.15
CA GLY A 76 -3.20 5.96 23.32
C GLY A 76 -2.03 6.52 22.51
N GLN A 77 -0.86 5.87 22.51
CA GLN A 77 0.27 6.30 21.66
C GLN A 77 -0.05 6.10 20.17
N PRO A 78 0.35 7.04 19.30
CA PRO A 78 0.14 6.89 17.87
C PRO A 78 0.96 5.73 17.30
N VAL A 79 0.39 5.03 16.32
CA VAL A 79 1.06 3.96 15.57
C VAL A 79 2.10 4.53 14.60
N MET A 80 1.82 5.71 14.05
CA MET A 80 2.65 6.47 13.10
C MET A 80 2.51 7.95 13.42
#